data_AF-A0A6J1PXQ7-F1
#
_entry.id   AF-A0A6J1PXQ7-F1
#
_cell.length_a   1.000
_cell.length_b   1.000
_cell.length_c   1.000
_cell.angle_alpha   90.00
_cell.angle_beta   90.00
_cell.angle_gamma   90.00
#
_symmetry.space_group_name_H-M   'P 1'
#
loop_
_entity.id
_entity.type
_entity.pdbx_description
1 polymer ?
#
loop_
_entity_poly.entity_id
_entity_poly.type
_entity_poly.pdbx_seq_one_letter_code
_entity_poly.pdbx_strand_id
1 'polypeptide(L)'
;MSSSNAERSVGPPPNKKMMICANVSEQAHHVSRAKRGQAIGSIRGFRGCTVWLTGLSGAGKTSISFQVEAVLVNHGIPAYGLDGDNLRSGLNRNLTFSKQDRKENIRRVAEVAKLFADSGQICLCSFVSPFEEDRQVARQIHREADLPFFEVFVDTPLQICEARDTKGLYKKARQGTIKGFTGIDQMYESPTKPDLIVKTENCTPEESASTVIDLLEKHRIIPQLAAKPSDLIRELFVPESRLAFAKMEAETLRCVEIDELDVQWLQILAEGWASPLTGFMREHQYLQAQHLRCLLQDGKEANQSVPIVLAISTSDKSRLENSLAVTLRHKQKALAILRKPEFYFHRKEERCSWQFGTNNLGHPYVRMIYDSGDWLMGGDLEVLERIRWHDGLDKYRLTPNEIRARCRKMKADAVFAFQLRNPIHNGHALLMQDTKRRLLEERGFKNPVLLLHPLGGWTKEDDVSLYTRILQHKAVLDEGVLDTTSTLLAIFPSPMMYAGPIEVGIPRVCHILTKTPRLTAICMILLMAPGYSPWPEVLIISRLFPSKWPLMTRGTVKWRSSNPSGSKTLSSFRGQRCED
;
A
#
# COMPACT_ATOMS: atom_id res chain seq x y z
N MET A 1 67.24 -35.27 -28.81
CA MET A 1 65.79 -35.43 -29.03
C MET A 1 65.08 -35.27 -27.69
N SER A 2 64.42 -34.14 -27.48
CA SER A 2 63.21 -34.00 -26.64
C SER A 2 62.87 -32.51 -26.51
N SER A 3 62.03 -32.07 -27.42
CA SER A 3 61.31 -30.80 -27.42
C SER A 3 60.14 -30.86 -26.44
N SER A 4 59.90 -29.78 -25.68
CA SER A 4 58.61 -29.05 -25.61
C SER A 4 58.32 -28.37 -24.25
N ASN A 5 58.09 -27.06 -24.36
CA ASN A 5 57.11 -26.20 -23.69
C ASN A 5 57.10 -26.06 -22.16
N ALA A 6 57.83 -25.04 -21.68
CA ALA A 6 57.45 -24.29 -20.48
C ALA A 6 56.57 -23.10 -20.88
N GLU A 7 55.32 -23.09 -20.40
CA GLU A 7 54.33 -22.02 -20.63
C GLU A 7 54.82 -20.69 -20.05
N ARG A 8 54.93 -19.67 -20.90
CA ARG A 8 55.08 -18.27 -20.45
C ARG A 8 53.71 -17.75 -20.05
N SER A 9 53.50 -17.57 -18.75
CA SER A 9 52.37 -16.83 -18.22
C SER A 9 52.44 -15.37 -18.68
N VAL A 10 51.55 -14.98 -19.59
CA VAL A 10 51.36 -13.58 -19.99
C VAL A 10 50.62 -12.88 -18.86
N GLY A 11 51.31 -12.01 -18.12
CA GLY A 11 50.71 -11.17 -17.09
C GLY A 11 49.67 -10.19 -17.68
N PRO A 12 48.76 -9.66 -16.84
CA PRO A 12 47.73 -8.74 -17.29
C PRO A 12 48.35 -7.46 -17.89
N PRO A 13 47.70 -6.84 -18.89
CA PRO A 13 48.23 -5.64 -19.52
C PRO A 13 48.32 -4.50 -18.48
N PRO A 14 49.31 -3.60 -18.60
CA PRO A 14 49.53 -2.55 -17.61
C PRO A 14 48.35 -1.58 -17.58
N ASN A 15 47.82 -1.38 -16.37
CA ASN A 15 46.80 -0.39 -16.05
C ASN A 15 47.27 0.98 -16.54
N LYS A 16 46.53 1.58 -17.48
CA LYS A 16 46.77 2.97 -17.94
C LYS A 16 46.57 3.88 -16.74
N LYS A 17 47.67 4.30 -16.11
CA LYS A 17 47.66 5.30 -15.04
C LYS A 17 46.99 6.57 -15.56
N MET A 18 45.83 6.92 -15.00
CA MET A 18 45.31 8.28 -15.05
C MET A 18 46.41 9.22 -14.56
N MET A 19 46.66 10.32 -15.28
CA MET A 19 47.52 11.40 -14.79
C MET A 19 46.87 12.00 -13.55
N ILE A 20 47.28 11.54 -12.38
CA ILE A 20 47.01 12.20 -11.11
C ILE A 20 48.05 13.32 -10.98
N CYS A 21 47.62 14.54 -10.68
CA CYS A 21 48.55 15.62 -10.33
C CYS A 21 49.51 15.12 -9.24
N ALA A 22 50.82 15.26 -9.46
CA ALA A 22 51.88 14.62 -8.65
C ALA A 22 51.84 14.95 -7.15
N ASN A 23 51.03 15.94 -6.73
CA ASN A 23 50.93 16.45 -5.36
C ASN A 23 49.54 16.25 -4.73
N VAL A 24 48.71 15.32 -5.21
CA VAL A 24 47.37 15.08 -4.65
C VAL A 24 47.29 13.70 -3.98
N SER A 25 47.06 13.67 -2.67
CA SER A 25 46.73 12.46 -1.91
C SER A 25 45.21 12.33 -1.76
N GLU A 26 44.66 11.16 -2.08
CA GLU A 26 43.24 10.87 -1.85
C GLU A 26 42.96 10.80 -0.33
N GLN A 27 42.03 11.61 0.16
CA GLN A 27 41.60 11.56 1.56
C GLN A 27 40.39 10.65 1.69
N ALA A 28 40.55 9.55 2.43
CA ALA A 28 39.44 8.66 2.73
C ALA A 28 38.46 9.33 3.71
N HIS A 29 37.17 9.27 3.41
CA HIS A 29 36.14 9.74 4.33
C HIS A 29 36.11 8.88 5.62
N HIS A 30 36.07 9.54 6.79
CA HIS A 30 35.94 8.86 8.08
C HIS A 30 34.57 8.18 8.29
N VAL A 31 33.55 8.57 7.52
CA VAL A 31 32.19 8.01 7.61
C VAL A 31 31.89 7.16 6.38
N SER A 32 31.62 5.88 6.59
CA SER A 32 31.29 4.95 5.51
C SER A 32 29.99 5.31 4.77
N ARG A 33 29.86 4.88 3.51
CA ARG A 33 28.62 4.99 2.73
C ARG A 33 27.42 4.39 3.46
N ALA A 34 27.60 3.23 4.09
CA ALA A 34 26.56 2.59 4.89
C ALA A 34 26.06 3.51 6.02
N LYS A 35 26.98 4.13 6.78
CA LYS A 35 26.61 5.05 7.88
C LYS A 35 25.96 6.33 7.37
N ARG A 36 26.45 6.92 6.27
CA ARG A 36 25.79 8.08 5.62
C ARG A 36 24.39 7.73 5.13
N GLY A 37 24.23 6.57 4.50
CA GLY A 37 22.95 6.05 4.02
C GLY A 37 21.92 5.80 5.12
N GLN A 38 22.33 5.60 6.37
CA GLN A 38 21.40 5.51 7.51
C GLN A 38 20.84 6.88 7.94
N ALA A 39 21.55 7.97 7.63
CA ALA A 39 21.19 9.32 8.05
C ALA A 39 20.51 10.16 6.96
N ILE A 40 20.49 9.69 5.70
CA ILE A 40 19.99 10.43 4.54
C ILE A 40 18.57 9.95 4.15
N GLY A 41 17.60 10.86 4.22
CA GLY A 41 16.19 10.57 3.89
C GLY A 41 15.44 9.78 4.96
N SER A 42 14.15 9.51 4.69
CA SER A 42 13.26 8.80 5.62
C SER A 42 13.40 7.27 5.51
N ILE A 43 13.81 6.77 4.35
CA ILE A 43 14.04 5.34 4.11
C ILE A 43 15.51 5.05 4.29
N ARG A 44 15.84 4.24 5.30
CA ARG A 44 17.22 3.89 5.67
C ARG A 44 17.92 3.04 4.60
N GLY A 45 19.23 3.21 4.48
CA GLY A 45 20.10 2.39 3.61
C GLY A 45 20.77 3.22 2.52
N PHE A 46 22.01 2.86 2.19
CA PHE A 46 22.74 3.53 1.11
C PHE A 46 22.14 3.17 -0.25
N ARG A 47 21.79 4.19 -1.03
CA ARG A 47 21.16 4.06 -2.35
C ARG A 47 21.70 5.06 -3.37
N GLY A 48 22.90 5.56 -3.12
CA GLY A 48 23.56 6.51 -3.99
C GLY A 48 23.77 5.92 -5.37
N CYS A 49 23.21 6.54 -6.40
CA CYS A 49 23.38 6.11 -7.79
C CYS A 49 23.14 7.26 -8.76
N THR A 50 23.53 7.05 -10.02
CA THR A 50 23.27 7.99 -11.10
C THR A 50 22.34 7.37 -12.15
N VAL A 51 21.25 8.06 -12.44
CA VAL A 51 20.35 7.79 -13.58
C VAL A 51 20.68 8.78 -14.68
N TRP A 52 21.26 8.28 -15.77
CA TRP A 52 21.73 9.09 -16.89
C TRP A 52 20.75 9.02 -18.05
N LEU A 53 19.91 10.04 -18.18
CA LEU A 53 18.96 10.17 -19.28
C LEU A 53 19.67 10.78 -20.50
N THR A 54 19.69 10.03 -21.61
CA THR A 54 20.26 10.43 -22.90
C THR A 54 19.23 10.34 -24.01
N GLY A 55 19.32 11.21 -25.01
CA GLY A 55 18.35 11.28 -26.12
C GLY A 55 18.34 12.62 -26.83
N LEU A 56 17.62 12.72 -27.95
CA LEU A 56 17.49 13.94 -28.73
C LEU A 56 16.88 15.11 -27.92
N SER A 57 17.15 16.35 -28.34
CA SER A 57 16.49 17.52 -27.76
C SER A 57 14.96 17.39 -27.92
N GLY A 58 14.16 17.70 -26.90
CA GLY A 58 12.70 17.52 -26.98
C GLY A 58 12.19 16.08 -26.86
N ALA A 59 13.06 15.08 -26.68
CA ALA A 59 12.65 13.69 -26.48
C ALA A 59 11.84 13.46 -25.18
N GLY A 60 12.07 14.27 -24.14
CA GLY A 60 11.32 14.20 -22.87
C GLY A 60 12.18 13.99 -21.61
N LYS A 61 13.52 13.96 -21.71
CA LYS A 61 14.46 13.74 -20.61
C LYS A 61 14.17 14.57 -19.35
N THR A 62 14.13 15.90 -19.48
CA THR A 62 13.88 16.83 -18.36
C THR A 62 12.53 16.55 -17.71
N SER A 63 11.47 16.32 -18.50
CA SER A 63 10.12 16.00 -17.98
C SER A 63 10.10 14.69 -17.20
N ILE A 64 10.76 13.64 -17.71
CA ILE A 64 10.87 12.35 -17.02
C ILE A 64 11.67 12.52 -15.73
N SER A 65 12.80 13.23 -15.77
CA SER A 65 13.65 13.49 -14.61
C SER A 65 12.91 14.21 -13.49
N PHE A 66 12.14 15.26 -13.79
CA PHE A 66 11.35 15.96 -12.77
C PHE A 66 10.23 15.10 -12.19
N GLN A 67 9.58 14.26 -13.00
CA GLN A 67 8.57 13.34 -12.47
C GLN A 67 9.18 12.26 -11.58
N VAL A 68 10.32 11.68 -11.97
CA VAL A 68 11.07 10.73 -11.14
C VAL A 68 11.51 11.39 -9.84
N GLU A 69 12.04 12.61 -9.89
CA GLU A 69 12.42 13.40 -8.71
C GLU A 69 11.23 13.60 -7.77
N ALA A 70 10.08 14.04 -8.31
CA ALA A 70 8.86 14.24 -7.53
C ALA A 70 8.38 12.95 -6.85
N VAL A 71 8.41 11.81 -7.56
CA VAL A 71 8.06 10.50 -6.99
C VAL A 71 9.01 10.12 -5.86
N LEU A 72 10.32 10.22 -6.07
CA LEU A 72 11.32 9.86 -5.06
C LEU A 72 11.20 10.73 -3.80
N VAL A 73 11.12 12.05 -3.97
CA VAL A 73 11.00 13.02 -2.87
C VAL A 73 9.72 12.79 -2.07
N ASN A 74 8.59 12.54 -2.74
CA ASN A 74 7.32 12.23 -2.08
C ASN A 74 7.37 10.94 -1.24
N HIS A 75 8.29 10.03 -1.54
CA HIS A 75 8.53 8.80 -0.75
C HIS A 75 9.67 8.95 0.27
N GLY A 76 10.14 10.18 0.53
CA GLY A 76 11.22 10.45 1.47
C GLY A 76 12.58 9.94 0.99
N ILE A 77 12.76 9.78 -0.32
CA ILE A 77 14.03 9.43 -0.96
C ILE A 77 14.67 10.69 -1.56
N PRO A 78 15.83 11.11 -1.06
CA PRO A 78 16.56 12.26 -1.61
C PRO A 78 17.04 11.97 -3.04
N ALA A 79 16.63 12.82 -3.95
CA ALA A 79 17.05 12.82 -5.34
C ALA A 79 17.35 14.26 -5.77
N TYR A 80 18.22 14.41 -6.79
CA TYR A 80 18.57 15.72 -7.31
C TYR A 80 18.78 15.69 -8.83
N GLY A 81 18.08 16.58 -9.55
CA GLY A 81 18.20 16.77 -10.99
C GLY A 81 19.38 17.64 -11.43
N LEU A 82 20.27 17.09 -12.26
CA LEU A 82 21.26 17.83 -13.03
C LEU A 82 20.78 18.00 -14.48
N ASP A 83 20.43 19.23 -14.86
CA ASP A 83 20.09 19.60 -16.25
C ASP A 83 21.22 20.46 -16.86
N GLY A 84 21.35 20.41 -18.18
CA GLY A 84 22.22 21.27 -18.96
C GLY A 84 22.01 22.74 -18.68
N ASP A 85 20.76 23.18 -18.44
CA ASP A 85 20.46 24.58 -18.15
C ASP A 85 20.99 25.01 -16.75
N ASN A 86 20.91 24.10 -15.75
CA ASN A 86 21.40 24.35 -14.40
C ASN A 86 22.93 24.44 -14.34
N LEU A 87 23.63 23.52 -15.00
CA LEU A 87 25.10 23.50 -14.96
C LEU A 87 25.73 24.55 -15.86
N ARG A 88 25.11 24.92 -16.99
CA ARG A 88 25.68 25.90 -17.94
C ARG A 88 25.64 27.35 -17.43
N SER A 89 24.76 27.69 -16.51
CA SER A 89 24.78 29.00 -15.86
C SER A 89 25.81 29.08 -14.72
N GLY A 90 26.24 27.94 -14.18
CA GLY A 90 27.18 27.84 -13.05
C GLY A 90 28.50 27.17 -13.44
N LEU A 91 28.66 25.89 -13.05
CA LEU A 91 29.90 25.12 -13.16
C LEU A 91 30.50 25.09 -14.57
N ASN A 92 29.64 25.08 -15.60
CA ASN A 92 30.01 24.95 -17.00
C ASN A 92 29.86 26.26 -17.78
N ARG A 93 29.74 27.42 -17.09
CA ARG A 93 29.58 28.74 -17.74
C ARG A 93 30.72 29.14 -18.66
N ASN A 94 31.91 28.58 -18.46
CA ASN A 94 33.11 28.86 -19.24
C ASN A 94 33.23 27.98 -20.50
N LEU A 95 32.32 27.03 -20.71
CA LEU A 95 32.36 26.08 -21.81
C LEU A 95 31.49 26.58 -22.98
N THR A 96 32.04 26.57 -24.18
CA THR A 96 31.30 26.89 -25.40
C THR A 96 30.67 25.64 -26.02
N PHE A 97 30.31 25.69 -27.31
CA PHE A 97 29.72 24.56 -28.05
C PHE A 97 30.72 23.77 -28.90
N SER A 98 32.03 24.04 -28.74
CA SER A 98 33.10 23.30 -29.42
C SER A 98 33.08 21.81 -29.04
N LYS A 99 33.66 20.94 -29.87
CA LYS A 99 33.71 19.48 -29.59
C LYS A 99 34.44 19.20 -28.26
N GLN A 100 35.53 19.91 -28.00
CA GLN A 100 36.30 19.76 -26.77
C GLN A 100 35.51 20.22 -25.54
N ASP A 101 34.80 21.34 -25.63
CA ASP A 101 33.99 21.87 -24.53
C ASP A 101 32.77 20.99 -24.24
N ARG A 102 32.18 20.36 -25.27
CA ARG A 102 31.09 19.38 -25.07
C ARG A 102 31.59 18.15 -24.32
N LYS A 103 32.78 17.64 -24.67
CA LYS A 103 33.42 16.53 -23.97
C LYS A 103 33.70 16.88 -22.51
N GLU A 104 34.28 18.06 -22.27
CA GLU A 104 34.54 18.54 -20.90
C GLU A 104 33.25 18.78 -20.11
N ASN A 105 32.18 19.26 -20.75
CA ASN A 105 30.88 19.43 -20.13
C ASN A 105 30.35 18.08 -19.61
N ILE A 106 30.39 17.02 -20.43
CA ILE A 106 29.95 15.68 -20.00
C ILE A 106 30.87 15.12 -18.89
N ARG A 107 32.18 15.29 -19.01
CA ARG A 107 33.13 14.86 -17.97
C ARG A 107 32.85 15.52 -16.62
N ARG A 108 32.64 16.84 -16.59
CA ARG A 108 32.31 17.58 -15.36
C ARG A 108 30.98 17.13 -14.76
N VAL A 109 29.96 16.95 -15.60
CA VAL A 109 28.67 16.43 -15.16
C VAL A 109 28.83 15.05 -14.51
N ALA A 110 29.60 14.15 -15.13
CA ALA A 110 29.82 12.80 -14.61
C ALA A 110 30.52 12.81 -13.25
N GLU A 111 31.53 13.66 -13.05
CA GLU A 111 32.20 13.80 -11.76
C GLU A 111 31.27 14.36 -10.68
N VAL A 112 30.46 15.36 -11.02
CA VAL A 112 29.46 15.91 -10.07
C VAL A 112 28.41 14.86 -9.72
N ALA A 113 27.90 14.13 -10.72
CA ALA A 113 26.94 13.05 -10.50
C ALA A 113 27.52 11.96 -9.57
N LYS A 114 28.80 11.61 -9.75
CA LYS A 114 29.52 10.71 -8.85
C LYS A 114 29.56 11.24 -7.42
N LEU A 115 29.79 12.55 -7.20
CA LEU A 115 29.79 13.14 -5.85
C LEU A 115 28.40 13.08 -5.19
N PHE A 116 27.33 13.35 -5.95
CA PHE A 116 25.96 13.20 -5.44
C PHE A 116 25.62 11.75 -5.12
N ALA A 117 25.97 10.81 -6.01
CA ALA A 117 25.80 9.39 -5.77
C ALA A 117 26.61 8.93 -4.56
N ASP A 118 27.89 9.32 -4.43
CA ASP A 118 28.69 8.96 -3.27
C ASP A 118 28.07 9.50 -1.97
N SER A 119 27.48 10.69 -2.00
CA SER A 119 26.78 11.29 -0.84
C SER A 119 25.54 10.50 -0.38
N GLY A 120 25.06 9.55 -1.18
CA GLY A 120 23.90 8.70 -0.87
C GLY A 120 22.60 9.13 -1.55
N GLN A 121 22.64 10.12 -2.45
CA GLN A 121 21.46 10.61 -3.18
C GLN A 121 21.33 9.94 -4.54
N ILE A 122 20.12 9.93 -5.10
CA ILE A 122 19.87 9.53 -6.48
C ILE A 122 20.07 10.75 -7.38
N CYS A 123 21.14 10.75 -8.17
CA CYS A 123 21.44 11.84 -9.11
C CYS A 123 20.75 11.57 -10.46
N LEU A 124 19.89 12.49 -10.91
CA LEU A 124 19.17 12.37 -12.18
C LEU A 124 19.81 13.32 -13.21
N CYS A 125 20.53 12.78 -14.18
CA CYS A 125 21.23 13.56 -15.19
C CYS A 125 20.43 13.63 -16.49
N SER A 126 19.99 14.83 -16.90
CA SER A 126 19.21 15.06 -18.12
C SER A 126 20.03 15.77 -19.20
N PHE A 127 20.79 15.02 -19.99
CA PHE A 127 21.68 15.59 -21.02
C PHE A 127 21.43 14.98 -22.39
N VAL A 128 21.77 15.71 -23.46
CA VAL A 128 21.70 15.12 -24.80
C VAL A 128 22.77 14.03 -24.96
N SER A 129 23.99 14.25 -24.43
CA SER A 129 25.12 13.30 -24.45
C SER A 129 25.20 12.44 -25.73
N PRO A 130 25.40 13.05 -26.91
CA PRO A 130 25.14 12.41 -28.19
C PRO A 130 26.17 11.34 -28.59
N PHE A 131 27.36 11.35 -27.99
CA PHE A 131 28.44 10.43 -28.33
C PHE A 131 28.50 9.26 -27.32
N GLU A 132 28.60 8.05 -27.83
CA GLU A 132 28.74 6.83 -27.03
C GLU A 132 29.99 6.89 -26.15
N GLU A 133 31.11 7.37 -26.70
CA GLU A 133 32.37 7.49 -25.96
C GLU A 133 32.23 8.32 -24.68
N ASP A 134 31.51 9.44 -24.73
CA ASP A 134 31.33 10.33 -23.57
C ASP A 134 30.43 9.68 -22.50
N ARG A 135 29.42 8.91 -22.90
CA ARG A 135 28.56 8.15 -21.98
C ARG A 135 29.31 6.99 -21.33
N GLN A 136 30.17 6.31 -22.09
CA GLN A 136 31.04 5.26 -21.56
C GLN A 136 32.05 5.80 -20.54
N VAL A 137 32.61 6.99 -20.79
CA VAL A 137 33.45 7.68 -19.78
C VAL A 137 32.66 7.96 -18.51
N ALA A 138 31.43 8.49 -18.63
CA ALA A 138 30.59 8.74 -17.46
C ALA A 138 30.27 7.46 -16.66
N ARG A 139 29.97 6.36 -17.36
CA ARG A 139 29.76 5.03 -16.76
C ARG A 139 31.02 4.51 -16.06
N GLN A 140 32.18 4.67 -16.68
CA GLN A 140 33.45 4.21 -16.14
C GLN A 140 33.83 4.95 -14.84
N ILE A 141 33.62 6.28 -14.79
CA ILE A 141 33.86 7.10 -13.58
C ILE A 141 33.07 6.58 -12.36
N HIS A 142 31.82 6.16 -12.57
CA HIS A 142 30.97 5.61 -11.51
C HIS A 142 31.39 4.18 -11.14
N ARG A 143 31.74 3.36 -12.14
CA ARG A 143 32.19 1.98 -11.93
C ARG A 143 33.47 1.89 -11.12
N GLU A 144 34.43 2.77 -11.40
CA GLU A 144 35.69 2.86 -10.63
C GLU A 144 35.47 3.27 -9.18
N ALA A 145 34.38 4.00 -8.90
CA ALA A 145 33.98 4.40 -7.56
C ALA A 145 33.05 3.39 -6.86
N ASP A 146 32.76 2.23 -7.46
CA ASP A 146 31.79 1.25 -6.98
C ASP A 146 30.40 1.88 -6.72
N LEU A 147 29.92 2.68 -7.67
CA LEU A 147 28.61 3.33 -7.63
C LEU A 147 27.74 2.86 -8.80
N PRO A 148 26.45 2.51 -8.56
CA PRO A 148 25.53 2.14 -9.63
C PRO A 148 25.31 3.30 -10.62
N PHE A 149 25.34 2.96 -11.91
CA PHE A 149 25.09 3.88 -13.02
C PHE A 149 24.10 3.23 -13.99
N PHE A 150 22.99 3.92 -14.24
CA PHE A 150 21.91 3.45 -15.11
C PHE A 150 21.77 4.38 -16.32
N GLU A 151 22.09 3.88 -17.50
CA GLU A 151 21.89 4.62 -18.76
C GLU A 151 20.46 4.39 -19.26
N VAL A 152 19.68 5.47 -19.25
CA VAL A 152 18.29 5.48 -19.71
C VAL A 152 18.23 6.17 -21.07
N PHE A 153 17.99 5.39 -22.12
CA PHE A 153 17.81 5.92 -23.46
C PHE A 153 16.37 6.36 -23.66
N VAL A 154 16.15 7.67 -23.79
CA VAL A 154 14.85 8.26 -24.14
C VAL A 154 14.74 8.27 -25.66
N ASP A 155 14.12 7.22 -26.18
CA ASP A 155 14.01 6.94 -27.61
C ASP A 155 12.74 7.60 -28.18
N THR A 156 12.95 8.67 -28.93
CA THR A 156 11.89 9.44 -29.57
C THR A 156 12.34 9.80 -30.99
N PRO A 157 11.56 9.46 -32.02
CA PRO A 157 11.87 9.83 -33.40
C PRO A 157 12.15 11.32 -33.57
N LEU A 158 13.09 11.66 -34.46
CA LEU A 158 13.48 13.05 -34.74
C LEU A 158 12.29 13.89 -35.19
N GLN A 159 11.39 13.36 -36.02
CA GLN A 159 10.22 14.11 -36.50
C GLN A 159 9.31 14.54 -35.35
N ILE A 160 9.14 13.69 -34.34
CA ILE A 160 8.34 14.01 -33.14
C ILE A 160 9.06 15.05 -32.28
N CYS A 161 10.38 14.93 -32.12
CA CYS A 161 11.19 15.92 -31.41
C CYS A 161 11.11 17.31 -32.08
N GLU A 162 11.19 17.35 -33.41
CA GLU A 162 11.03 18.56 -34.23
C GLU A 162 9.61 19.13 -34.13
N ALA A 163 8.58 18.29 -34.14
CA ALA A 163 7.19 18.74 -34.00
C ALA A 163 6.91 19.36 -32.61
N ARG A 164 7.55 18.82 -31.56
CA ARG A 164 7.41 19.33 -30.19
C ARG A 164 8.10 20.69 -30.00
N ASP A 165 9.23 20.92 -30.68
CA ASP A 165 10.17 22.07 -30.59
C ASP A 165 10.02 22.97 -29.34
N THR A 166 10.07 22.35 -28.16
CA THR A 166 9.69 22.99 -26.88
C THR A 166 10.47 24.26 -26.54
N LYS A 167 11.67 24.42 -27.10
CA LYS A 167 12.56 25.55 -26.88
C LYS A 167 12.80 26.39 -28.16
N GLY A 168 12.12 26.08 -29.27
CA GLY A 168 12.31 26.74 -30.56
C GLY A 168 13.71 26.52 -31.17
N LEU A 169 14.41 25.47 -30.77
CA LEU A 169 15.80 25.20 -31.15
C LEU A 169 15.89 24.51 -32.50
N TYR A 170 14.93 23.63 -32.83
CA TYR A 170 14.91 22.95 -34.13
C TYR A 170 14.64 23.94 -35.25
N LYS A 171 13.70 24.87 -35.06
CA LYS A 171 13.44 25.95 -36.03
C LYS A 171 14.68 26.82 -36.28
N LYS A 172 15.40 27.21 -35.23
CA LYS A 172 16.64 28.01 -35.33
C LYS A 172 17.79 27.25 -35.98
N ALA A 173 17.90 25.95 -35.73
CA ALA A 173 18.90 25.09 -36.37
C ALA A 173 18.63 24.93 -37.88
N ARG A 174 17.36 24.68 -38.27
CA ARG A 174 16.96 24.61 -39.69
C ARG A 174 17.16 25.94 -40.44
N GLN A 175 17.08 27.06 -39.74
CA GLN A 175 17.39 28.40 -40.28
C GLN A 175 18.90 28.70 -40.35
N GLY A 176 19.78 27.77 -39.96
CA GLY A 176 21.23 27.94 -39.98
C GLY A 176 21.79 28.86 -38.88
N THR A 177 20.95 29.32 -37.95
CA THR A 177 21.35 30.20 -36.84
C THR A 177 22.13 29.44 -35.76
N ILE A 178 21.86 28.14 -35.58
CA ILE A 178 22.57 27.25 -34.65
C ILE A 178 23.27 26.17 -35.46
N LYS A 179 24.60 26.19 -35.49
CA LYS A 179 25.42 25.17 -36.16
C LYS A 179 25.76 24.02 -35.22
N GLY A 180 25.78 22.79 -35.74
CA GLY A 180 26.20 21.61 -34.96
C GLY A 180 25.14 21.17 -33.95
N PHE A 181 23.86 21.31 -34.33
CA PHE A 181 22.75 20.85 -33.52
C PHE A 181 22.55 19.34 -33.69
N THR A 182 22.50 18.61 -32.58
CA THR A 182 22.33 17.15 -32.58
C THR A 182 20.97 16.75 -33.17
N GLY A 183 20.98 15.88 -34.17
CA GLY A 183 19.81 15.43 -34.92
C GLY A 183 19.58 16.15 -36.25
N ILE A 184 20.23 17.30 -36.48
CA ILE A 184 20.20 18.01 -37.78
C ILE A 184 21.59 17.98 -38.42
N ASP A 185 22.54 18.76 -37.88
CA ASP A 185 23.89 18.88 -38.45
C ASP A 185 24.89 17.91 -37.81
N GLN A 186 24.60 17.45 -36.59
CA GLN A 186 25.43 16.51 -35.84
C GLN A 186 24.66 15.23 -35.58
N MET A 187 25.27 14.07 -35.85
CA MET A 187 24.64 12.77 -35.55
C MET A 187 24.50 12.53 -34.03
N TYR A 188 23.45 11.78 -33.68
CA TYR A 188 23.26 11.20 -32.36
C TYR A 188 23.58 9.70 -32.44
N GLU A 189 24.50 9.23 -31.62
CA GLU A 189 24.85 7.82 -31.53
C GLU A 189 23.93 7.16 -30.49
N SER A 190 22.97 6.35 -30.95
CA SER A 190 22.07 5.63 -30.06
C SER A 190 22.84 4.63 -29.19
N PRO A 191 22.56 4.57 -27.86
CA PRO A 191 23.19 3.60 -26.97
C PRO A 191 23.01 2.17 -27.45
N THR A 192 24.08 1.40 -27.51
CA THR A 192 24.02 -0.01 -27.95
C THR A 192 23.54 -0.95 -26.86
N LYS A 193 23.81 -0.61 -25.59
CA LYS A 193 23.44 -1.40 -24.41
C LYS A 193 22.93 -0.51 -23.25
N PRO A 194 21.82 0.21 -23.44
CA PRO A 194 21.22 0.98 -22.36
C PRO A 194 20.64 0.03 -21.29
N ASP A 195 20.61 0.48 -20.04
CA ASP A 195 20.00 -0.26 -18.93
C ASP A 195 18.47 -0.22 -19.02
N LEU A 196 17.92 0.83 -19.65
CA LEU A 196 16.50 0.99 -19.95
C LEU A 196 16.30 1.80 -21.24
N ILE A 197 15.33 1.40 -22.05
CA ILE A 197 14.84 2.18 -23.19
C ILE A 197 13.44 2.67 -22.85
N VAL A 198 13.23 3.99 -22.91
CA VAL A 198 11.94 4.64 -22.66
C VAL A 198 11.43 5.22 -23.96
N LYS A 199 10.35 4.67 -24.48
CA LYS A 199 9.63 5.22 -25.64
C LYS A 199 8.63 6.25 -25.16
N THR A 200 8.73 7.47 -25.66
CA THR A 200 7.82 8.57 -25.25
C THR A 200 6.68 8.82 -26.23
N GLU A 201 6.55 7.99 -27.27
CA GLU A 201 5.45 8.07 -28.21
C GLU A 201 4.21 7.43 -27.58
N ASN A 202 3.10 8.18 -27.53
CA ASN A 202 1.84 7.76 -26.91
C ASN A 202 1.92 7.41 -25.42
N CYS A 203 2.97 7.84 -24.71
CA CYS A 203 3.09 7.70 -23.26
C CYS A 203 3.10 9.06 -22.56
N THR A 204 2.49 9.15 -21.38
CA THR A 204 2.59 10.34 -20.56
C THR A 204 3.96 10.42 -19.86
N PRO A 205 4.39 11.60 -19.38
CA PRO A 205 5.58 11.72 -18.53
C PRO A 205 5.53 10.84 -17.28
N GLU A 206 4.35 10.65 -16.70
CA GLU A 206 4.13 9.82 -15.50
C GLU A 206 4.32 8.33 -15.81
N GLU A 207 3.78 7.84 -16.93
CA GLU A 207 3.98 6.47 -17.39
C GLU A 207 5.47 6.21 -17.70
N SER A 208 6.12 7.17 -18.35
CA SER A 208 7.55 7.10 -18.66
C SER A 208 8.40 7.08 -17.38
N ALA A 209 8.09 7.94 -16.41
CA ALA A 209 8.76 7.98 -15.11
C ALA A 209 8.58 6.68 -14.32
N SER A 210 7.38 6.07 -14.39
CA SER A 210 7.10 4.78 -13.75
C SER A 210 8.06 3.67 -14.20
N THR A 211 8.41 3.63 -15.49
CA THR A 211 9.40 2.63 -15.99
C THR A 211 10.80 2.82 -15.40
N VAL A 212 11.20 4.06 -15.11
CA VAL A 212 12.48 4.37 -14.45
C VAL A 212 12.42 3.98 -12.97
N ILE A 213 11.30 4.21 -12.30
CA ILE A 213 11.08 3.75 -10.91
C ILE A 213 11.15 2.22 -10.84
N ASP A 214 10.48 1.50 -11.75
CA ASP A 214 10.54 0.04 -11.86
C ASP A 214 11.98 -0.48 -12.02
N LEU A 215 12.82 0.21 -12.81
CA LEU A 215 14.24 -0.12 -12.95
C LEU A 215 14.97 0.00 -11.61
N LEU A 216 14.78 1.11 -10.89
CA LEU A 216 15.42 1.35 -9.60
C LEU A 216 14.98 0.34 -8.53
N GLU A 217 13.71 -0.07 -8.54
CA GLU A 217 13.17 -1.13 -7.67
C GLU A 217 13.79 -2.49 -8.00
N LYS A 218 13.84 -2.86 -9.29
CA LYS A 218 14.43 -4.11 -9.77
C LYS A 218 15.89 -4.27 -9.35
N HIS A 219 16.64 -3.17 -9.37
CA HIS A 219 18.04 -3.13 -8.95
C HIS A 219 18.22 -2.89 -7.44
N ARG A 220 17.13 -2.85 -6.65
CA ARG A 220 17.12 -2.66 -5.19
C ARG A 220 17.80 -1.37 -4.73
N ILE A 221 17.81 -0.34 -5.58
CA ILE A 221 18.25 1.00 -5.20
C ILE A 221 17.22 1.64 -4.27
N ILE A 222 15.95 1.50 -4.65
CA ILE A 222 14.81 1.94 -3.85
C ILE A 222 14.01 0.71 -3.42
N PRO A 223 13.34 0.73 -2.25
CA PRO A 223 12.35 -0.27 -1.93
C PRO A 223 11.18 -0.13 -2.90
N GLN A 224 10.32 -1.14 -2.96
CA GLN A 224 9.12 -1.09 -3.76
C GLN A 224 8.20 0.05 -3.25
N LEU A 225 8.16 1.17 -3.97
CA LEU A 225 7.54 2.42 -3.52
C LEU A 225 6.02 2.33 -3.60
N ALA A 226 5.54 1.61 -4.61
CA ALA A 226 4.17 1.20 -4.72
C ALA A 226 4.15 -0.32 -4.84
N ALA A 227 3.27 -0.98 -4.08
CA ALA A 227 2.65 -2.16 -4.68
C ALA A 227 2.14 -1.65 -6.02
N LYS A 228 2.67 -2.15 -7.15
CA LYS A 228 1.98 -2.04 -8.43
C LYS A 228 0.51 -2.26 -8.09
N PRO A 229 -0.44 -1.45 -8.55
CA PRO A 229 -1.83 -1.77 -8.34
C PRO A 229 -2.10 -3.11 -9.03
N SER A 230 -1.78 -4.23 -8.37
CA SER A 230 -2.72 -5.30 -8.32
C SER A 230 -3.93 -4.62 -7.72
N ASP A 231 -4.95 -4.40 -8.54
CA ASP A 231 -6.30 -4.08 -8.08
C ASP A 231 -6.74 -5.01 -6.93
N LEU A 232 -6.07 -6.16 -6.85
CA LEU A 232 -6.26 -7.23 -5.90
C LEU A 232 -5.47 -7.02 -4.60
N ILE A 233 -6.23 -7.11 -3.52
CA ILE A 233 -5.78 -7.21 -2.15
C ILE A 233 -5.13 -8.58 -1.97
N ARG A 234 -4.03 -8.65 -1.22
CA ARG A 234 -3.35 -9.91 -0.95
C ARG A 234 -4.25 -10.83 -0.14
N GLU A 235 -4.64 -11.94 -0.75
CA GLU A 235 -5.28 -13.07 -0.09
C GLU A 235 -4.20 -14.07 0.38
N LEU A 236 -4.52 -14.89 1.39
CA LEU A 236 -3.61 -15.89 1.98
C LEU A 236 -3.98 -17.32 1.57
N PHE A 237 -4.78 -17.47 0.51
CA PHE A 237 -5.10 -18.78 -0.06
C PHE A 237 -3.88 -19.38 -0.76
N VAL A 238 -3.70 -20.70 -0.59
CA VAL A 238 -2.72 -21.46 -1.37
C VAL A 238 -3.14 -21.44 -2.84
N PRO A 239 -2.23 -21.10 -3.78
CA PRO A 239 -2.53 -21.16 -5.20
C PRO A 239 -2.96 -22.57 -5.63
N GLU A 240 -3.91 -22.68 -6.57
CA GLU A 240 -4.43 -23.98 -7.04
C GLU A 240 -3.33 -24.96 -7.46
N SER A 241 -2.25 -24.46 -8.06
CA SER A 241 -1.09 -25.25 -8.49
C SER A 241 -0.34 -25.94 -7.34
N ARG A 242 -0.43 -25.43 -6.10
CA ARG A 242 0.22 -25.99 -4.91
C ARG A 242 -0.77 -26.67 -3.95
N LEU A 243 -2.07 -26.57 -4.21
CA LEU A 243 -3.10 -26.98 -3.26
C LEU A 243 -3.03 -28.48 -2.89
N ALA A 244 -2.85 -29.36 -3.89
CA ALA A 244 -2.77 -30.80 -3.64
C ALA A 244 -1.59 -31.15 -2.72
N PHE A 245 -0.41 -30.56 -2.98
CA PHE A 245 0.78 -30.75 -2.16
C PHE A 245 0.58 -30.20 -0.74
N ALA A 246 0.03 -29.00 -0.62
CA ALA A 246 -0.22 -28.38 0.69
C ALA A 246 -1.21 -29.20 1.54
N LYS A 247 -2.22 -29.84 0.93
CA LYS A 247 -3.13 -30.75 1.64
C LYS A 247 -2.41 -31.99 2.18
N MET A 248 -1.59 -32.64 1.34
CA MET A 248 -0.80 -33.80 1.77
C MET A 248 0.18 -33.42 2.88
N GLU A 249 0.83 -32.27 2.77
CA GLU A 249 1.72 -31.77 3.80
C GLU A 249 0.97 -31.54 5.12
N ALA A 250 -0.19 -30.90 5.08
CA ALA A 250 -1.00 -30.61 6.26
C ALA A 250 -1.39 -31.86 7.07
N GLU A 251 -1.52 -33.02 6.42
CA GLU A 251 -1.79 -34.31 7.08
C GLU A 251 -0.59 -34.84 7.88
N THR A 252 0.63 -34.50 7.47
CA THR A 252 1.88 -34.96 8.13
C THR A 252 2.32 -34.07 9.29
N LEU A 253 1.91 -32.80 9.29
CA LEU A 253 2.33 -31.82 10.28
C LEU A 253 1.62 -32.04 11.63
N ARG A 254 2.28 -31.61 12.71
CA ARG A 254 1.60 -31.44 14.00
C ARG A 254 0.46 -30.45 13.84
N CYS A 255 -0.63 -30.68 14.55
CA CYS A 255 -1.85 -29.89 14.39
C CYS A 255 -2.34 -29.27 15.70
N VAL A 256 -3.23 -28.29 15.59
CA VAL A 256 -4.04 -27.77 16.70
C VAL A 256 -5.49 -27.65 16.24
N GLU A 257 -6.42 -28.00 17.11
CA GLU A 257 -7.85 -27.82 16.86
C GLU A 257 -8.22 -26.37 17.20
N ILE A 258 -8.91 -25.69 16.30
CA ILE A 258 -9.37 -24.31 16.46
C ILE A 258 -10.90 -24.27 16.54
N ASP A 259 -11.44 -23.33 17.30
CA ASP A 259 -12.88 -23.22 17.48
C ASP A 259 -13.56 -22.46 16.32
N GLU A 260 -14.87 -22.26 16.40
CA GLU A 260 -15.61 -21.57 15.34
C GLU A 260 -15.28 -20.07 15.24
N LEU A 261 -14.94 -19.43 16.37
CA LEU A 261 -14.51 -18.02 16.40
C LEU A 261 -13.16 -17.87 15.69
N ASP A 262 -12.22 -18.78 15.95
CA ASP A 262 -10.93 -18.82 15.30
C ASP A 262 -11.06 -19.03 13.78
N VAL A 263 -12.01 -19.86 13.32
CA VAL A 263 -12.29 -20.04 11.90
C VAL A 263 -12.80 -18.75 11.25
N GLN A 264 -13.59 -17.94 11.97
CA GLN A 264 -14.02 -16.62 11.47
C GLN A 264 -12.84 -15.66 11.33
N TRP A 265 -11.91 -15.65 12.29
CA TRP A 265 -10.67 -14.87 12.17
C TRP A 265 -9.75 -15.40 11.07
N LEU A 266 -9.69 -16.72 10.89
CA LEU A 266 -8.99 -17.36 9.78
C LEU A 266 -9.55 -16.86 8.44
N GLN A 267 -10.88 -16.75 8.31
CA GLN A 267 -11.52 -16.19 7.12
C GLN A 267 -11.15 -14.72 6.88
N ILE A 268 -11.13 -13.91 7.94
CA ILE A 268 -10.71 -12.51 7.87
C ILE A 268 -9.29 -12.38 7.30
N LEU A 269 -8.36 -13.20 7.80
CA LEU A 269 -6.98 -13.24 7.30
C LEU A 269 -6.90 -13.79 5.87
N ALA A 270 -7.58 -14.91 5.59
CA ALA A 270 -7.56 -15.60 4.31
C ALA A 270 -7.97 -14.69 3.13
N GLU A 271 -9.06 -13.96 3.30
CA GLU A 271 -9.65 -13.11 2.27
C GLU A 271 -8.99 -11.73 2.17
N GLY A 272 -7.97 -11.44 3.00
CA GLY A 272 -7.20 -10.19 2.93
C GLY A 272 -7.84 -8.98 3.60
N TRP A 273 -8.89 -9.17 4.41
CA TRP A 273 -9.53 -8.09 5.18
C TRP A 273 -8.56 -7.42 6.16
N ALA A 274 -7.53 -8.14 6.62
CA ALA A 274 -6.52 -7.63 7.53
C ALA A 274 -5.18 -7.34 6.85
N SER A 275 -5.17 -7.14 5.52
CA SER A 275 -3.97 -6.76 4.77
C SER A 275 -3.31 -5.51 5.41
N PRO A 276 -1.99 -5.51 5.68
CA PRO A 276 -0.98 -6.38 5.07
C PRO A 276 -0.56 -7.61 5.90
N LEU A 277 -1.31 -8.00 6.92
CA LEU A 277 -0.95 -9.19 7.73
C LEU A 277 -0.79 -10.44 6.86
N THR A 278 0.23 -11.23 7.17
CA THR A 278 0.54 -12.50 6.50
C THR A 278 -0.02 -13.71 7.22
N GLY A 279 -0.67 -13.51 8.36
CA GLY A 279 -1.27 -14.53 9.21
C GLY A 279 -1.64 -13.96 10.59
N PHE A 280 -1.81 -14.84 11.58
CA PHE A 280 -2.02 -14.40 12.96
C PHE A 280 -0.80 -13.60 13.45
N MET A 281 -1.07 -12.52 14.18
CA MET A 281 -0.05 -11.55 14.57
C MET A 281 1.10 -12.21 15.32
N ARG A 282 2.33 -11.85 14.96
CA ARG A 282 3.53 -12.07 15.77
C ARG A 282 3.56 -11.09 16.95
N GLU A 283 4.42 -11.31 17.94
CA GLU A 283 4.44 -10.49 19.16
C GLU A 283 4.64 -9.00 18.83
N HIS A 284 5.57 -8.67 17.94
CA HIS A 284 5.81 -7.29 17.53
C HIS A 284 4.61 -6.63 16.84
N GLN A 285 3.79 -7.38 16.09
CA GLN A 285 2.57 -6.87 15.45
C GLN A 285 1.45 -6.69 16.48
N TYR A 286 1.32 -7.63 17.41
CA TYR A 286 0.38 -7.58 18.51
C TYR A 286 0.59 -6.34 19.38
N LEU A 287 1.83 -6.08 19.80
CA LEU A 287 2.17 -4.91 20.61
C LEU A 287 1.92 -3.60 19.85
N GLN A 288 2.23 -3.54 18.56
CA GLN A 288 1.91 -2.37 17.72
C GLN A 288 0.40 -2.15 17.61
N ALA A 289 -0.39 -3.19 17.34
CA ALA A 289 -1.84 -3.08 17.27
C ALA A 289 -2.44 -2.61 18.61
N GLN A 290 -1.93 -3.12 19.73
CA GLN A 290 -2.41 -2.79 21.06
C GLN A 290 -2.06 -1.35 21.49
N HIS A 291 -0.81 -0.92 21.29
CA HIS A 291 -0.33 0.38 21.80
C HIS A 291 -0.37 1.51 20.77
N LEU A 292 -0.12 1.22 19.49
CA LEU A 292 -0.06 2.22 18.41
C LEU A 292 -1.33 2.25 17.57
N ARG A 293 -2.13 1.18 17.59
CA ARG A 293 -3.36 1.03 16.77
C ARG A 293 -3.05 1.08 15.26
N CYS A 294 -1.83 0.73 14.90
CA CYS A 294 -1.34 0.64 13.53
C CYS A 294 -0.26 -0.44 13.44
N LEU A 295 0.00 -0.91 12.22
CA LEU A 295 1.17 -1.72 11.87
C LEU A 295 2.14 -0.86 11.08
N LEU A 296 3.40 -0.87 11.47
CA LEU A 296 4.50 -0.25 10.76
C LEU A 296 5.18 -1.31 9.90
N GLN A 297 5.06 -1.19 8.58
CA GLN A 297 5.72 -2.07 7.62
C GLN A 297 6.44 -1.23 6.57
N ASP A 298 7.76 -1.40 6.46
CA ASP A 298 8.61 -0.70 5.48
C ASP A 298 8.43 0.84 5.48
N GLY A 299 8.23 1.42 6.66
CA GLY A 299 8.01 2.86 6.85
C GLY A 299 6.58 3.33 6.52
N LYS A 300 5.67 2.44 6.14
CA LYS A 300 4.25 2.72 5.92
C LYS A 300 3.44 2.29 7.15
N GLU A 301 2.55 3.17 7.61
CA GLU A 301 1.63 2.84 8.68
C GLU A 301 0.28 2.36 8.09
N ALA A 302 -0.08 1.12 8.37
CA ALA A 302 -1.43 0.59 8.12
C ALA A 302 -2.25 0.69 9.41
N ASN A 303 -3.50 1.16 9.35
CA ASN A 303 -4.36 1.14 10.54
C ASN A 303 -4.60 -0.33 10.94
N GLN A 304 -4.53 -0.62 12.24
CA GLN A 304 -4.81 -1.94 12.80
C GLN A 304 -5.07 -1.75 14.29
N SER A 305 -6.33 -1.54 14.67
CA SER A 305 -6.70 -1.22 16.04
C SER A 305 -7.01 -2.43 16.91
N VAL A 306 -7.16 -3.61 16.32
CA VAL A 306 -7.56 -4.82 17.02
C VAL A 306 -6.54 -5.95 16.81
N PRO A 307 -6.15 -6.65 17.88
CA PRO A 307 -5.39 -7.90 17.80
C PRO A 307 -6.13 -8.99 17.01
N ILE A 308 -5.50 -9.52 15.97
CA ILE A 308 -5.95 -10.74 15.26
C ILE A 308 -4.94 -11.84 15.58
N VAL A 309 -5.28 -12.62 16.60
CA VAL A 309 -4.37 -13.56 17.27
C VAL A 309 -5.05 -14.90 17.45
N LEU A 310 -4.25 -15.97 17.50
CA LEU A 310 -4.73 -17.32 17.80
C LEU A 310 -4.26 -17.71 19.20
N ALA A 311 -5.20 -17.93 20.12
CA ALA A 311 -4.91 -18.33 21.48
C ALA A 311 -4.76 -19.86 21.58
N ILE A 312 -3.75 -20.34 22.31
CA ILE A 312 -3.51 -21.76 22.50
C ILE A 312 -3.21 -22.10 23.96
N SER A 313 -3.51 -23.33 24.35
CA SER A 313 -3.23 -23.85 25.68
C SER A 313 -1.73 -24.02 25.94
N THR A 314 -1.32 -24.06 27.21
CA THR A 314 0.08 -24.35 27.60
C THR A 314 0.54 -25.74 27.15
N SER A 315 -0.37 -26.73 27.11
CA SER A 315 -0.07 -28.06 26.59
C SER A 315 0.17 -28.05 25.08
N ASP A 316 -0.65 -27.32 24.32
CA ASP A 316 -0.44 -27.16 22.88
C ASP A 316 0.84 -26.40 22.57
N LYS A 317 1.13 -25.31 23.30
CA LYS A 317 2.40 -24.58 23.17
C LYS A 317 3.59 -25.53 23.33
N SER A 318 3.61 -26.32 24.41
CA SER A 318 4.70 -27.27 24.69
C SER A 318 4.83 -28.35 23.60
N ARG A 319 3.70 -28.79 23.04
CA ARG A 319 3.67 -29.79 21.95
C ARG A 319 4.11 -29.21 20.61
N LEU A 320 3.95 -27.91 20.38
CA LEU A 320 4.15 -27.28 19.08
C LEU A 320 5.41 -26.42 18.96
N GLU A 321 6.04 -26.03 20.07
CA GLU A 321 7.14 -25.05 20.14
C GLU A 321 8.30 -25.27 19.16
N ASN A 322 8.67 -26.53 18.89
CA ASN A 322 9.78 -26.88 17.99
C ASN A 322 9.34 -27.15 16.54
N SER A 323 8.08 -26.90 16.20
CA SER A 323 7.54 -27.19 14.87
C SER A 323 7.84 -26.04 13.91
N LEU A 324 8.35 -26.33 12.71
CA LEU A 324 8.54 -25.32 11.67
C LEU A 324 7.21 -24.88 11.02
N ALA A 325 6.20 -25.74 11.10
CA ALA A 325 4.85 -25.50 10.61
C ALA A 325 3.83 -26.30 11.44
N VAL A 326 2.61 -25.76 11.55
CA VAL A 326 1.49 -26.36 12.30
C VAL A 326 0.22 -26.33 11.45
N THR A 327 -0.50 -27.45 11.38
CA THR A 327 -1.81 -27.51 10.72
C THR A 327 -2.92 -27.02 11.66
N LEU A 328 -3.73 -26.08 11.19
CA LEU A 328 -4.95 -25.65 11.87
C LEU A 328 -6.12 -26.52 11.42
N ARG A 329 -6.77 -27.22 12.36
CA ARG A 329 -7.93 -28.08 12.10
C ARG A 329 -9.18 -27.53 12.74
N HIS A 330 -10.32 -27.71 12.08
CA HIS A 330 -11.63 -27.49 12.67
C HIS A 330 -12.56 -28.64 12.30
N LYS A 331 -13.20 -29.25 13.30
CA LYS A 331 -14.05 -30.44 13.14
C LYS A 331 -13.30 -31.54 12.37
N GLN A 332 -12.02 -31.77 12.73
CA GLN A 332 -11.08 -32.71 12.09
C GLN A 332 -10.68 -32.39 10.63
N LYS A 333 -11.20 -31.33 10.01
CA LYS A 333 -10.78 -30.89 8.68
C LYS A 333 -9.58 -29.96 8.78
N ALA A 334 -8.52 -30.22 8.03
CA ALA A 334 -7.41 -29.28 7.86
C ALA A 334 -7.85 -28.06 7.05
N LEU A 335 -7.68 -26.86 7.61
CA LEU A 335 -8.09 -25.61 6.98
C LEU A 335 -6.92 -24.75 6.51
N ALA A 336 -5.83 -24.73 7.27
CA ALA A 336 -4.66 -23.90 6.98
C ALA A 336 -3.39 -24.50 7.56
N ILE A 337 -2.24 -24.05 7.05
CA ILE A 337 -0.92 -24.29 7.61
C ILE A 337 -0.38 -22.97 8.14
N LEU A 338 0.05 -22.94 9.39
CA LEU A 338 0.75 -21.82 10.01
C LEU A 338 2.26 -22.11 10.02
N ARG A 339 3.01 -21.32 9.27
CA ARG A 339 4.47 -21.44 9.07
C ARG A 339 5.22 -20.54 10.06
N LYS A 340 6.40 -21.01 10.47
CA LYS A 340 7.32 -20.28 11.35
C LYS A 340 6.58 -19.76 12.59
N PRO A 341 5.93 -20.65 13.36
CA PRO A 341 5.17 -20.26 14.53
C PRO A 341 6.06 -19.55 15.54
N GLU A 342 5.49 -18.55 16.18
CA GLU A 342 6.08 -17.81 17.30
C GLU A 342 5.08 -17.81 18.45
N PHE A 343 5.56 -18.13 19.64
CA PHE A 343 4.72 -18.29 20.83
C PHE A 343 5.08 -17.22 21.85
N TYR A 344 4.08 -16.45 22.28
CA TYR A 344 4.27 -15.35 23.23
C TYR A 344 3.08 -15.27 24.21
N PHE A 345 3.26 -14.57 25.33
CA PHE A 345 2.25 -14.53 26.39
C PHE A 345 1.01 -13.74 25.97
N HIS A 346 -0.17 -14.27 26.28
CA HIS A 346 -1.43 -13.62 25.95
C HIS A 346 -1.73 -12.39 26.82
N ARG A 347 -1.32 -12.40 28.11
CA ARG A 347 -1.55 -11.29 29.06
C ARG A 347 -2.99 -10.74 28.99
N LYS A 348 -3.96 -11.64 29.20
CA LYS A 348 -5.41 -11.41 28.98
C LYS A 348 -5.94 -10.13 29.63
N GLU A 349 -5.56 -9.84 30.87
CA GLU A 349 -6.00 -8.63 31.58
C GLU A 349 -5.52 -7.35 30.89
N GLU A 350 -4.23 -7.30 30.51
CA GLU A 350 -3.64 -6.18 29.78
C GLU A 350 -4.30 -6.02 28.40
N ARG A 351 -4.48 -7.13 27.67
CA ARG A 351 -5.20 -7.17 26.39
C ARG A 351 -6.57 -6.54 26.51
N CYS A 352 -7.38 -7.04 27.44
CA CYS A 352 -8.77 -6.62 27.60
C CYS A 352 -8.87 -5.14 28.00
N SER A 353 -8.02 -4.71 28.94
CA SER A 353 -7.99 -3.32 29.41
C SER A 353 -7.67 -2.34 28.28
N TRP A 354 -6.70 -2.66 27.43
CA TRP A 354 -6.34 -1.81 26.27
C TRP A 354 -7.38 -1.86 25.15
N GLN A 355 -7.88 -3.06 24.82
CA GLN A 355 -8.76 -3.27 23.68
C GLN A 355 -10.20 -2.80 23.94
N PHE A 356 -10.73 -3.03 25.15
CA PHE A 356 -12.13 -2.74 25.48
C PHE A 356 -12.28 -1.56 26.44
N GLY A 357 -11.19 -1.06 27.03
CA GLY A 357 -11.26 -0.10 28.13
C GLY A 357 -11.82 -0.70 29.43
N THR A 358 -11.94 -2.03 29.49
CA THR A 358 -12.44 -2.79 30.64
C THR A 358 -11.97 -4.24 30.55
N ASN A 359 -11.77 -4.88 31.70
CA ASN A 359 -11.49 -6.31 31.85
C ASN A 359 -12.69 -7.06 32.50
N ASN A 360 -13.87 -6.46 32.49
CA ASN A 360 -15.07 -7.03 33.12
C ASN A 360 -15.52 -8.32 32.42
N LEU A 361 -15.59 -9.42 33.17
CA LEU A 361 -16.02 -10.74 32.68
C LEU A 361 -17.50 -10.84 32.29
N GLY A 362 -18.33 -9.84 32.64
CA GLY A 362 -19.70 -9.71 32.15
C GLY A 362 -19.78 -9.22 30.69
N HIS A 363 -18.69 -8.69 30.13
CA HIS A 363 -18.60 -8.41 28.72
C HIS A 363 -18.37 -9.74 27.96
N PRO A 364 -19.22 -10.10 26.97
CA PRO A 364 -19.22 -11.46 26.42
C PRO A 364 -17.95 -11.82 25.65
N TYR A 365 -17.37 -10.90 24.86
CA TYR A 365 -16.10 -11.16 24.17
C TYR A 365 -14.89 -11.21 25.13
N VAL A 366 -14.85 -10.34 26.14
CA VAL A 366 -13.82 -10.39 27.21
C VAL A 366 -13.86 -11.74 27.92
N ARG A 367 -15.06 -12.26 28.21
CA ARG A 367 -15.22 -13.60 28.80
C ARG A 367 -14.55 -14.68 27.94
N MET A 368 -14.80 -14.68 26.62
CA MET A 368 -14.17 -15.61 25.68
C MET A 368 -12.64 -15.50 25.68
N ILE A 369 -12.08 -14.28 25.76
CA ILE A 369 -10.63 -14.08 25.87
C ILE A 369 -10.08 -14.69 27.17
N TYR A 370 -10.77 -14.51 28.29
CA TYR A 370 -10.34 -15.09 29.57
C TYR A 370 -10.40 -16.62 29.58
N ASP A 371 -11.43 -17.19 28.97
CA ASP A 371 -11.64 -18.64 28.87
C ASP A 371 -10.70 -19.31 27.82
N SER A 372 -10.06 -18.51 26.95
CA SER A 372 -9.09 -19.01 25.96
C SER A 372 -7.73 -19.39 26.56
N GLY A 373 -6.76 -19.81 25.73
CA GLY A 373 -5.42 -20.17 26.17
C GLY A 373 -4.55 -19.01 26.69
N ASP A 374 -3.50 -19.32 27.46
CA ASP A 374 -2.57 -18.34 28.04
C ASP A 374 -1.44 -17.91 27.10
N TRP A 375 -1.31 -18.59 25.96
CA TRP A 375 -0.33 -18.30 24.93
C TRP A 375 -1.01 -17.84 23.65
N LEU A 376 -0.32 -17.00 22.88
CA LEU A 376 -0.68 -16.63 21.52
C LEU A 376 0.31 -17.26 20.55
N MET A 377 -0.19 -17.71 19.39
CA MET A 377 0.61 -18.28 18.31
C MET A 377 0.49 -17.41 17.06
N GLY A 378 1.58 -16.72 16.70
CA GLY A 378 1.71 -15.91 15.49
C GLY A 378 2.48 -16.65 14.40
N GLY A 379 2.26 -16.30 13.13
CA GLY A 379 2.96 -16.95 12.02
C GLY A 379 2.45 -16.55 10.65
N ASP A 380 3.09 -17.08 9.61
CA ASP A 380 2.67 -16.88 8.22
C ASP A 380 1.66 -17.95 7.84
N LEU A 381 0.51 -17.55 7.30
CA LEU A 381 -0.64 -18.41 7.08
C LEU A 381 -0.73 -18.81 5.60
N GLU A 382 -0.95 -20.10 5.36
CA GLU A 382 -1.29 -20.68 4.06
C GLU A 382 -2.66 -21.37 4.19
N VAL A 383 -3.72 -20.72 3.72
CA VAL A 383 -5.09 -21.24 3.83
C VAL A 383 -5.39 -22.15 2.65
N LEU A 384 -5.76 -23.40 2.94
CA LEU A 384 -5.89 -24.44 1.91
C LEU A 384 -7.07 -24.15 0.99
N GLU A 385 -8.23 -23.85 1.56
CA GLU A 385 -9.46 -23.66 0.78
C GLU A 385 -10.23 -22.44 1.25
N ARG A 386 -11.06 -21.90 0.35
CA ARG A 386 -12.02 -20.86 0.72
C ARG A 386 -12.99 -21.39 1.77
N ILE A 387 -13.15 -20.63 2.85
CA ILE A 387 -14.07 -20.96 3.94
C ILE A 387 -15.51 -20.77 3.46
N ARG A 388 -16.33 -21.80 3.65
CA ARG A 388 -17.76 -21.85 3.31
C ARG A 388 -18.51 -22.35 4.54
N TRP A 389 -19.62 -21.69 4.84
CA TRP A 389 -20.42 -21.98 6.04
C TRP A 389 -21.61 -22.90 5.76
N HIS A 390 -21.99 -23.06 4.49
CA HIS A 390 -23.07 -23.95 4.05
C HIS A 390 -24.42 -23.68 4.73
N ASP A 391 -24.66 -22.43 5.14
CA ASP A 391 -25.85 -21.95 5.84
C ASP A 391 -26.87 -21.25 4.91
N GLY A 392 -26.68 -21.39 3.59
CA GLY A 392 -27.50 -20.72 2.57
C GLY A 392 -27.16 -19.23 2.34
N LEU A 393 -26.19 -18.67 3.07
CA LEU A 393 -25.79 -17.26 2.99
C LEU A 393 -24.43 -17.03 2.32
N ASP A 394 -23.69 -18.09 1.96
CA ASP A 394 -22.35 -17.98 1.34
C ASP A 394 -22.29 -17.13 0.07
N LYS A 395 -23.42 -17.00 -0.66
CA LYS A 395 -23.54 -16.11 -1.83
C LYS A 395 -23.41 -14.61 -1.50
N TYR A 396 -23.59 -14.24 -0.23
CA TYR A 396 -23.41 -12.88 0.29
C TYR A 396 -22.02 -12.70 0.93
N ARG A 397 -21.27 -13.76 1.22
CA ARG A 397 -19.91 -13.69 1.78
C ARG A 397 -18.89 -13.46 0.68
N LEU A 398 -18.80 -12.21 0.25
CA LEU A 398 -17.91 -11.77 -0.81
C LEU A 398 -16.56 -11.38 -0.24
N THR A 399 -15.48 -11.78 -0.91
CA THR A 399 -14.14 -11.29 -0.55
C THR A 399 -14.01 -9.81 -0.91
N PRO A 400 -13.06 -9.07 -0.31
CA PRO A 400 -12.76 -7.69 -0.69
C PRO A 400 -12.52 -7.50 -2.20
N ASN A 401 -11.85 -8.47 -2.83
CA ASN A 401 -11.59 -8.47 -4.27
C ASN A 401 -12.88 -8.67 -5.09
N GLU A 402 -13.78 -9.55 -4.65
CA GLU A 402 -15.09 -9.74 -5.28
C GLU A 402 -15.99 -8.51 -5.13
N ILE A 403 -15.96 -7.84 -3.97
CA ILE A 403 -16.67 -6.57 -3.74
C ILE A 403 -16.15 -5.51 -4.72
N ARG A 404 -14.83 -5.31 -4.82
CA ARG A 404 -14.22 -4.38 -5.77
C ARG A 404 -14.60 -4.69 -7.21
N ALA A 405 -14.61 -5.97 -7.60
CA ALA A 405 -15.02 -6.40 -8.93
C ALA A 405 -16.51 -6.07 -9.20
N ARG A 406 -17.40 -6.28 -8.22
CA ARG A 406 -18.82 -5.92 -8.34
C ARG A 406 -19.04 -4.42 -8.43
N CYS A 407 -18.37 -3.62 -7.60
CA CYS A 407 -18.46 -2.16 -7.68
C CYS A 407 -17.98 -1.63 -9.05
N ARG A 408 -16.90 -2.20 -9.60
CA ARG A 408 -16.45 -1.89 -10.98
C ARG A 408 -17.49 -2.26 -12.03
N LYS A 409 -18.10 -3.45 -11.92
CA LYS A 409 -19.19 -3.88 -12.82
C LYS A 409 -20.42 -2.96 -12.74
N MET A 410 -20.72 -2.45 -11.55
CA MET A 410 -21.76 -1.44 -11.32
C MET A 410 -21.37 -0.04 -11.82
N LYS A 411 -20.14 0.15 -12.32
CA LYS A 411 -19.58 1.43 -12.74
C LYS A 411 -19.61 2.49 -11.63
N ALA A 412 -19.41 2.06 -10.38
CA ALA A 412 -19.40 2.96 -9.24
C ALA A 412 -18.24 3.95 -9.35
N ASP A 413 -18.51 5.25 -9.20
CA ASP A 413 -17.50 6.30 -9.10
C ASP A 413 -17.26 6.75 -7.65
N ALA A 414 -18.17 6.37 -6.74
CA ALA A 414 -17.98 6.35 -5.30
C ALA A 414 -18.63 5.10 -4.71
N VAL A 415 -18.03 4.53 -3.66
CA VAL A 415 -18.67 3.49 -2.84
C VAL A 415 -18.75 3.99 -1.41
N PHE A 416 -19.93 3.96 -0.80
CA PHE A 416 -20.10 4.28 0.60
C PHE A 416 -20.59 3.05 1.37
N ALA A 417 -19.82 2.62 2.37
CA ALA A 417 -20.16 1.45 3.16
C ALA A 417 -21.03 1.81 4.36
N PHE A 418 -21.98 0.95 4.71
CA PHE A 418 -22.76 1.05 5.93
C PHE A 418 -22.65 -0.26 6.73
N GLN A 419 -21.88 -0.19 7.82
CA GLN A 419 -21.70 -1.32 8.74
C GLN A 419 -22.90 -1.41 9.70
N LEU A 420 -23.44 -2.62 9.86
CA LEU A 420 -24.53 -2.88 10.78
C LEU A 420 -24.45 -4.28 11.39
N ARG A 421 -25.03 -4.44 12.59
CA ARG A 421 -25.28 -5.74 13.22
C ARG A 421 -26.76 -5.94 13.59
N ASN A 422 -27.58 -4.92 13.40
CA ASN A 422 -28.99 -4.88 13.80
C ASN A 422 -29.89 -4.83 12.55
N PRO A 423 -31.19 -5.15 12.68
CA PRO A 423 -32.18 -4.87 11.63
C PRO A 423 -32.18 -3.40 11.18
N ILE A 424 -32.48 -3.17 9.91
CA ILE A 424 -32.57 -1.82 9.33
C ILE A 424 -33.93 -1.22 9.69
N HIS A 425 -33.92 -0.03 10.29
CA HIS A 425 -35.11 0.81 10.45
C HIS A 425 -34.88 2.15 9.73
N ASN A 426 -35.91 2.99 9.65
CA ASN A 426 -35.87 4.23 8.85
C ASN A 426 -34.82 5.25 9.29
N GLY A 427 -34.31 5.16 10.53
CA GLY A 427 -33.19 5.97 10.98
C GLY A 427 -31.89 5.61 10.25
N HIS A 428 -31.60 4.31 10.08
CA HIS A 428 -30.48 3.87 9.25
C HIS A 428 -30.70 4.22 7.77
N ALA A 429 -31.92 4.00 7.27
CA ALA A 429 -32.27 4.32 5.88
C ALA A 429 -32.05 5.81 5.58
N LEU A 430 -32.47 6.71 6.48
CA LEU A 430 -32.27 8.14 6.35
C LEU A 430 -30.78 8.50 6.22
N LEU A 431 -29.90 7.91 7.03
CA LEU A 431 -28.46 8.16 6.94
C LEU A 431 -27.87 7.69 5.61
N MET A 432 -28.29 6.52 5.13
CA MET A 432 -27.83 5.97 3.85
C MET A 432 -28.33 6.80 2.65
N GLN A 433 -29.60 7.20 2.66
CA GLN A 433 -30.21 8.03 1.64
C GLN A 433 -29.62 9.45 1.61
N ASP A 434 -29.47 10.08 2.79
CA ASP A 434 -28.85 11.41 2.92
C ASP A 434 -27.41 11.41 2.42
N THR A 435 -26.64 10.36 2.73
CA THR A 435 -25.28 10.20 2.21
C THR A 435 -25.25 10.13 0.69
N LYS A 436 -26.09 9.26 0.10
CA LYS A 436 -26.18 9.15 -1.36
C LYS A 436 -26.51 10.50 -2.00
N ARG A 437 -27.49 11.21 -1.43
CA ARG A 437 -27.91 12.54 -1.88
C ARG A 437 -26.74 13.53 -1.86
N ARG A 438 -26.00 13.62 -0.75
CA ARG A 438 -24.82 14.52 -0.66
C ARG A 438 -23.72 14.17 -1.67
N LEU A 439 -23.50 12.89 -1.94
CA LEU A 439 -22.52 12.47 -2.95
C LEU A 439 -22.91 12.93 -4.35
N LEU A 440 -24.20 12.84 -4.67
CA LEU A 440 -24.74 13.30 -5.96
C LEU A 440 -24.74 14.84 -6.05
N GLU A 441 -25.34 15.51 -5.07
CA GLU A 441 -25.67 16.94 -5.15
C GLU A 441 -24.50 17.85 -4.74
N GLU A 442 -23.79 17.52 -3.66
CA GLU A 442 -22.75 18.40 -3.09
C GLU A 442 -21.35 18.06 -3.61
N ARG A 443 -21.12 16.80 -3.99
CA ARG A 443 -19.78 16.30 -4.36
C ARG A 443 -19.64 15.96 -5.84
N GLY A 444 -20.73 15.95 -6.60
CA GLY A 444 -20.70 15.77 -8.06
C GLY A 444 -20.36 14.35 -8.52
N PHE A 445 -20.45 13.34 -7.63
CA PHE A 445 -20.41 11.94 -8.06
C PHE A 445 -21.66 11.63 -8.88
N LYS A 446 -21.53 10.78 -9.89
CA LYS A 446 -22.59 10.42 -10.83
C LYS A 446 -23.23 9.08 -10.49
N ASN A 447 -22.49 8.16 -9.90
CA ASN A 447 -22.95 6.80 -9.60
C ASN A 447 -22.43 6.27 -8.25
N PRO A 448 -22.82 6.90 -7.12
CA PRO A 448 -22.46 6.41 -5.80
C PRO A 448 -23.21 5.11 -5.46
N VAL A 449 -22.47 4.08 -5.08
CA VAL A 449 -22.98 2.76 -4.70
C VAL A 449 -22.89 2.54 -3.19
N LEU A 450 -24.00 2.13 -2.58
CA LEU A 450 -24.05 1.71 -1.19
C LEU A 450 -23.50 0.29 -1.06
N LEU A 451 -22.49 0.09 -0.22
CA LEU A 451 -22.12 -1.24 0.29
C LEU A 451 -22.85 -1.46 1.62
N LEU A 452 -24.00 -2.13 1.56
CA LEU A 452 -24.76 -2.52 2.73
C LEU A 452 -24.11 -3.76 3.33
N HIS A 453 -23.48 -3.62 4.50
CA HIS A 453 -22.48 -4.57 4.97
C HIS A 453 -22.79 -5.11 6.38
N PRO A 454 -23.82 -5.97 6.53
CA PRO A 454 -24.08 -6.63 7.80
C PRO A 454 -22.91 -7.50 8.26
N LEU A 455 -22.57 -7.41 9.55
CA LEU A 455 -21.63 -8.32 10.20
C LEU A 455 -22.25 -9.72 10.31
N GLY A 456 -21.46 -10.75 10.00
CA GLY A 456 -21.90 -12.15 9.99
C GLY A 456 -20.97 -13.14 10.68
N GLY A 457 -19.92 -12.69 11.38
CA GLY A 457 -19.25 -13.52 12.37
C GLY A 457 -20.05 -13.59 13.68
N TRP A 458 -19.40 -14.04 14.75
CA TRP A 458 -19.98 -14.19 16.08
C TRP A 458 -20.61 -12.88 16.58
N THR A 459 -21.80 -12.99 17.15
CA THR A 459 -22.53 -11.92 17.85
C THR A 459 -23.05 -12.48 19.16
N LYS A 460 -23.26 -11.61 20.16
CA LYS A 460 -23.83 -12.00 21.45
C LYS A 460 -25.27 -12.56 21.31
N GLU A 461 -25.69 -13.37 22.27
CA GLU A 461 -26.91 -14.18 22.20
C GLU A 461 -28.22 -13.39 22.04
N ASP A 462 -28.29 -12.17 22.56
CA ASP A 462 -29.49 -11.32 22.47
C ASP A 462 -29.58 -10.50 21.16
N ASP A 463 -28.58 -10.59 20.28
CA ASP A 463 -28.64 -9.96 18.95
C ASP A 463 -29.49 -10.83 17.99
N VAL A 464 -30.17 -10.17 17.04
CA VAL A 464 -30.96 -10.85 16.01
C VAL A 464 -30.05 -11.68 15.11
N SER A 465 -30.42 -12.95 14.87
CA SER A 465 -29.63 -13.88 14.05
C SER A 465 -29.29 -13.30 12.67
N LEU A 466 -28.11 -13.66 12.15
CA LEU A 466 -27.66 -13.23 10.82
C LEU A 466 -28.67 -13.58 9.73
N TYR A 467 -29.21 -14.80 9.75
CA TYR A 467 -30.19 -15.25 8.77
C TYR A 467 -31.44 -14.36 8.76
N THR A 468 -32.01 -14.08 9.94
CA THR A 468 -33.16 -13.19 10.08
C THR A 468 -32.84 -11.76 9.62
N ARG A 469 -31.65 -11.24 9.94
CA ARG A 469 -31.22 -9.91 9.48
C ARG A 469 -31.12 -9.84 7.97
N ILE A 470 -30.54 -10.84 7.31
CA ILE A 470 -30.44 -10.85 5.84
C ILE A 470 -31.83 -10.91 5.19
N LEU A 471 -32.77 -11.69 5.73
CA LEU A 471 -34.16 -11.67 5.26
C LEU A 471 -34.80 -10.30 5.44
N GLN A 472 -34.59 -9.66 6.59
CA GLN A 472 -35.13 -8.34 6.87
C GLN A 472 -34.53 -7.26 5.96
N HIS A 473 -33.22 -7.31 5.68
CA HIS A 473 -32.56 -6.37 4.78
C HIS A 473 -33.04 -6.53 3.34
N LYS A 474 -33.36 -7.75 2.91
CA LYS A 474 -34.00 -7.99 1.61
C LYS A 474 -35.39 -7.38 1.54
N ALA A 475 -36.22 -7.57 2.57
CA ALA A 475 -37.54 -6.95 2.61
C ALA A 475 -37.45 -5.42 2.46
N VAL A 476 -36.47 -4.78 3.12
CA VAL A 476 -36.20 -3.32 2.98
C VAL A 476 -35.80 -2.93 1.55
N LEU A 477 -35.02 -3.77 0.86
CA LEU A 477 -34.64 -3.58 -0.53
C LEU A 477 -35.82 -3.81 -1.49
N ASP A 478 -36.62 -4.84 -1.24
CA ASP A 478 -37.78 -5.22 -2.05
C ASP A 478 -38.91 -4.18 -1.95
N GLU A 479 -39.07 -3.53 -0.78
CA GLU A 479 -39.97 -2.40 -0.58
C GLU A 479 -39.47 -1.08 -1.21
N GLY A 480 -38.24 -1.06 -1.74
CA GLY A 480 -37.67 0.13 -2.39
C GLY A 480 -37.24 1.24 -1.42
N VAL A 481 -37.16 0.95 -0.12
CA VAL A 481 -36.62 1.90 0.87
C VAL A 481 -35.15 2.21 0.56
N LEU A 482 -34.41 1.21 0.07
CA LEU A 482 -33.07 1.38 -0.49
C LEU A 482 -33.09 0.92 -1.95
N ASP A 483 -32.46 1.70 -2.82
CA ASP A 483 -32.40 1.41 -4.25
C ASP A 483 -31.51 0.19 -4.54
N THR A 484 -32.10 -0.86 -5.10
CA THR A 484 -31.44 -2.14 -5.40
C THR A 484 -30.40 -2.02 -6.50
N THR A 485 -30.54 -1.07 -7.42
CA THR A 485 -29.61 -0.89 -8.56
C THR A 485 -28.28 -0.26 -8.15
N SER A 486 -28.28 0.48 -7.04
CA SER A 486 -27.12 1.17 -6.48
C SER A 486 -26.75 0.66 -5.08
N THR A 487 -27.23 -0.53 -4.70
CA THR A 487 -26.88 -1.16 -3.41
C THR A 487 -26.29 -2.55 -3.61
N LEU A 488 -25.09 -2.76 -3.08
CA LEU A 488 -24.44 -4.05 -2.96
C LEU A 488 -24.61 -4.58 -1.53
N LEU A 489 -25.38 -5.65 -1.37
CA LEU A 489 -25.50 -6.38 -0.11
C LEU A 489 -24.40 -7.46 -0.03
N ALA A 490 -23.52 -7.35 0.97
CA ALA A 490 -22.49 -8.33 1.28
C ALA A 490 -22.41 -8.59 2.78
N ILE A 491 -21.93 -9.75 3.22
CA ILE A 491 -21.73 -10.09 4.63
C ILE A 491 -20.27 -9.89 4.97
N PHE A 492 -20.00 -9.11 6.02
CA PHE A 492 -18.66 -8.95 6.59
C PHE A 492 -18.39 -10.09 7.58
N PRO A 493 -17.35 -10.94 7.37
CA PRO A 493 -17.20 -12.19 8.12
C PRO A 493 -16.63 -12.02 9.54
N SER A 494 -16.26 -10.81 9.95
CA SER A 494 -15.60 -10.60 11.25
C SER A 494 -16.51 -10.95 12.42
N PRO A 495 -15.97 -11.52 13.51
CA PRO A 495 -16.63 -11.49 14.81
C PRO A 495 -16.88 -10.07 15.30
N MET A 496 -17.99 -9.84 16.01
CA MET A 496 -18.28 -8.59 16.71
C MET A 496 -17.71 -8.65 18.13
N MET A 497 -16.80 -7.73 18.45
CA MET A 497 -16.17 -7.63 19.76
C MET A 497 -16.93 -6.74 20.73
N TYR A 498 -17.74 -5.79 20.26
CA TYR A 498 -18.37 -4.77 21.12
C TYR A 498 -17.35 -3.85 21.83
N ALA A 499 -16.19 -3.59 21.21
CA ALA A 499 -15.09 -2.79 21.78
C ALA A 499 -15.17 -1.29 21.44
N GLY A 500 -16.34 -0.81 21.02
CA GLY A 500 -16.62 0.61 20.82
C GLY A 500 -15.63 1.29 19.84
N PRO A 501 -15.00 2.43 20.22
CA PRO A 501 -14.12 3.18 19.33
C PRO A 501 -12.91 2.40 18.78
N ILE A 502 -12.44 1.37 19.50
CA ILE A 502 -11.32 0.54 19.06
C ILE A 502 -11.74 -0.36 17.90
N GLU A 503 -12.90 -1.01 18.03
CA GLU A 503 -13.45 -1.89 16.99
C GLU A 503 -13.91 -1.13 15.75
N VAL A 504 -14.41 0.10 15.91
CA VAL A 504 -14.73 0.99 14.78
C VAL A 504 -13.52 1.22 13.85
N GLY A 505 -12.30 0.97 14.32
CA GLY A 505 -11.11 0.93 13.48
C GLY A 505 -11.07 -0.24 12.49
N ILE A 506 -11.57 -1.43 12.85
CA ILE A 506 -11.53 -2.63 11.97
C ILE A 506 -12.24 -2.39 10.64
N PRO A 507 -13.49 -1.88 10.58
CA PRO A 507 -14.12 -1.60 9.30
C PRO A 507 -13.27 -0.66 8.43
N ARG A 508 -12.47 0.26 8.99
CA ARG A 508 -11.58 1.12 8.20
C ARG A 508 -10.43 0.34 7.56
N VAL A 509 -9.86 -0.61 8.29
CA VAL A 509 -8.80 -1.51 7.80
C VAL A 509 -9.35 -2.46 6.72
N CYS A 510 -10.48 -3.10 7.02
CA CYS A 510 -11.11 -4.12 6.18
C CYS A 510 -11.67 -3.56 4.87
N HIS A 511 -12.04 -2.29 4.85
CA HIS A 511 -12.47 -1.60 3.64
C HIS A 511 -11.29 -0.91 2.92
N ILE A 512 -10.05 -1.03 3.39
CA ILE A 512 -8.86 -0.35 2.83
C ILE A 512 -9.13 1.14 2.66
N LEU A 513 -9.42 1.83 3.77
CA LEU A 513 -9.55 3.28 3.78
C LEU A 513 -8.93 3.94 5.03
N THR A 514 -8.60 5.21 4.84
CA THR A 514 -7.56 6.02 5.49
C THR A 514 -7.79 6.42 6.97
N LYS A 515 -6.72 6.98 7.56
CA LYS A 515 -6.51 7.33 8.97
C LYS A 515 -7.41 8.47 9.48
N THR A 516 -8.10 8.28 10.62
CA THR A 516 -8.34 9.31 11.67
C THR A 516 -9.23 8.79 12.83
N PRO A 517 -8.87 8.96 14.12
CA PRO A 517 -9.53 8.25 15.23
C PRO A 517 -10.57 9.10 15.98
N ARG A 518 -11.78 9.34 15.44
CA ARG A 518 -12.95 9.78 16.25
C ARG A 518 -14.25 9.28 15.64
N LEU A 519 -14.97 8.37 16.29
CA LEU A 519 -16.42 8.10 16.13
C LEU A 519 -16.90 7.00 17.09
N THR A 520 -18.11 7.15 17.63
CA THR A 520 -18.78 6.24 18.57
C THR A 520 -19.68 5.23 17.85
N ALA A 521 -19.31 3.95 17.97
CA ALA A 521 -20.03 2.66 17.99
C ALA A 521 -21.39 2.36 17.29
N ILE A 522 -22.10 3.28 16.63
CA ILE A 522 -23.49 2.97 16.18
C ILE A 522 -23.68 2.99 14.65
N CYS A 523 -22.97 3.83 13.91
CA CYS A 523 -23.05 3.84 12.44
C CYS A 523 -21.71 4.30 11.86
N MET A 524 -21.26 3.68 10.77
CA MET A 524 -20.05 4.09 10.08
C MET A 524 -20.33 4.21 8.60
N ILE A 525 -20.12 5.41 8.06
CA ILE A 525 -20.18 5.69 6.63
C ILE A 525 -18.77 6.00 6.17
N LEU A 526 -18.31 5.25 5.18
CA LEU A 526 -16.92 5.23 4.74
C LEU A 526 -16.89 5.33 3.22
N LEU A 527 -16.20 6.34 2.68
CA LEU A 527 -16.19 6.67 1.25
C LEU A 527 -14.94 6.14 0.54
N MET A 528 -15.14 5.32 -0.50
CA MET A 528 -14.12 4.90 -1.46
C MET A 528 -14.29 5.65 -2.78
N ALA A 529 -13.20 6.19 -3.33
CA ALA A 529 -13.14 6.67 -4.71
C ALA A 529 -12.16 5.81 -5.53
N PRO A 530 -12.53 5.29 -6.72
CA PRO A 530 -11.59 4.65 -7.62
C PRO A 530 -10.78 5.69 -8.42
N GLY A 531 -9.45 5.61 -8.39
CA GLY A 531 -8.63 6.00 -9.55
C GLY A 531 -7.98 7.39 -9.62
N TYR A 532 -7.82 8.16 -8.53
CA TYR A 532 -6.99 9.38 -8.57
C TYR A 532 -6.14 9.57 -7.30
N SER A 533 -4.80 9.53 -7.45
CA SER A 533 -3.79 10.00 -6.47
C SER A 533 -3.64 9.20 -5.16
N PRO A 534 -2.45 9.12 -4.52
CA PRO A 534 -2.18 8.19 -3.41
C PRO A 534 -2.81 8.61 -2.06
N TRP A 535 -3.67 9.63 -2.05
CA TRP A 535 -4.37 10.11 -0.86
C TRP A 535 -5.86 10.30 -1.16
N PRO A 536 -6.73 9.35 -0.81
CA PRO A 536 -8.17 9.63 -0.75
C PRO A 536 -8.45 10.53 0.46
N GLU A 537 -9.05 11.69 0.22
CA GLU A 537 -9.68 12.48 1.27
C GLU A 537 -10.73 11.63 1.99
N VAL A 538 -10.54 11.43 3.29
CA VAL A 538 -11.55 10.86 4.17
C VAL A 538 -12.66 11.88 4.38
N LEU A 539 -13.87 11.61 3.89
CA LEU A 539 -15.06 12.23 4.47
C LEU A 539 -15.54 11.39 5.66
N ILE A 540 -15.11 11.79 6.86
CA ILE A 540 -15.78 11.40 8.10
C ILE A 540 -17.05 12.25 8.22
N ILE A 541 -18.22 11.61 8.20
CA ILE A 541 -19.53 12.24 8.35
C ILE A 541 -19.71 12.95 9.70
N SER A 542 -18.80 12.78 10.67
CA SER A 542 -18.83 13.60 11.89
C SER A 542 -18.62 15.11 11.65
N ARG A 543 -18.20 15.54 10.45
CA ARG A 543 -18.16 16.96 10.05
C ARG A 543 -19.38 17.43 9.25
N LEU A 544 -20.33 16.54 8.93
CA LEU A 544 -21.58 16.88 8.25
C LEU A 544 -22.73 17.18 9.23
N PHE A 545 -22.53 16.89 10.51
CA PHE A 545 -23.47 17.27 11.57
C PHE A 545 -22.92 18.49 12.30
N PRO A 546 -23.64 19.64 12.32
CA PRO A 546 -23.25 20.76 13.17
C PRO A 546 -23.17 20.30 14.63
N SER A 547 -22.25 20.91 15.39
CA SER A 547 -21.93 20.66 16.81
C SER A 547 -23.09 20.87 17.80
N LYS A 548 -24.33 20.95 17.33
CA LYS A 548 -25.55 21.12 18.10
C LYS A 548 -26.51 19.97 17.81
N TRP A 549 -26.16 18.76 18.26
CA TRP A 549 -27.17 17.75 18.56
C TRP A 549 -27.23 17.63 20.07
N PRO A 550 -28.36 17.90 20.75
CA PRO A 550 -28.45 17.64 22.18
C PRO A 550 -28.27 16.13 22.40
N LEU A 551 -27.35 15.78 23.29
CA LEU A 551 -27.22 14.44 23.83
C LEU A 551 -28.62 13.95 24.24
N MET A 552 -29.16 12.94 23.56
CA MET A 552 -30.26 12.16 24.12
C MET A 552 -29.69 11.36 25.29
N THR A 553 -29.68 11.97 26.48
CA THR A 553 -29.39 11.30 27.73
C THR A 553 -30.52 10.34 28.07
N ARG A 554 -30.14 9.08 28.33
CA ARG A 554 -30.88 7.99 28.99
C ARG A 554 -32.36 8.27 29.32
N GLY A 555 -33.26 7.83 28.44
CA GLY A 555 -34.63 7.52 28.82
C GLY A 555 -34.74 6.05 29.23
N THR A 556 -34.85 5.77 30.52
CA THR A 556 -35.26 4.45 31.03
C THR A 556 -36.66 4.11 30.52
N VAL A 557 -36.77 3.14 29.60
CA VAL A 557 -38.06 2.52 29.26
C VAL A 557 -38.42 1.55 30.39
N LYS A 558 -39.27 1.99 31.32
CA LYS A 558 -39.97 1.07 32.23
C LYS A 558 -41.14 0.46 31.47
N TRP A 559 -41.07 -0.84 31.19
CA TRP A 559 -42.23 -1.63 30.81
C TRP A 559 -43.20 -1.69 32.00
N ARG A 560 -44.41 -1.16 31.84
CA ARG A 560 -45.56 -1.51 32.69
C ARG A 560 -46.58 -2.25 31.82
N SER A 561 -46.81 -3.51 32.16
CA SER A 561 -47.95 -4.28 31.69
C SER A 561 -49.23 -3.82 32.40
N SER A 562 -50.31 -3.55 31.65
CA SER A 562 -51.65 -4.16 31.87
C SER A 562 -52.78 -3.44 31.12
N ASN A 563 -53.44 -4.20 30.24
CA ASN A 563 -54.88 -4.26 29.89
C ASN A 563 -55.63 -3.12 29.14
N PRO A 564 -56.71 -3.50 28.41
CA PRO A 564 -57.17 -2.84 27.20
C PRO A 564 -58.47 -2.05 27.43
N SER A 565 -58.48 -0.77 27.10
CA SER A 565 -59.66 0.00 26.67
C SER A 565 -59.28 1.47 26.53
N GLY A 566 -59.80 2.12 25.49
CA GLY A 566 -59.81 3.59 25.40
C GLY A 566 -58.84 4.16 24.39
N SER A 567 -59.38 4.51 23.23
CA SER A 567 -58.86 5.43 22.22
C SER A 567 -58.13 6.65 22.80
N LYS A 568 -56.97 7.02 22.23
CA LYS A 568 -56.40 8.37 22.39
C LYS A 568 -55.81 8.91 21.09
N THR A 569 -56.30 10.09 20.73
CA THR A 569 -55.81 11.02 19.71
C THR A 569 -54.46 11.63 20.11
N LEU A 570 -53.62 11.94 19.10
CA LEU A 570 -52.37 12.68 19.28
C LEU A 570 -52.64 14.11 19.77
N SER A 571 -51.91 14.54 20.80
CA SER A 571 -51.73 15.97 21.11
C SER A 571 -50.25 16.34 21.15
N SER A 572 -49.98 17.53 20.61
CA SER A 572 -48.68 18.12 20.29
C SER A 572 -47.73 18.30 21.48
N PHE A 573 -46.45 17.98 21.28
CA PHE A 573 -45.36 18.38 22.18
C PHE A 573 -44.95 19.84 21.92
N ARG A 574 -45.10 20.72 22.93
CA ARG A 574 -44.34 21.98 23.04
C ARG A 574 -43.14 21.72 23.94
N GLY A 575 -41.94 21.98 23.43
CA GLY A 575 -40.70 21.89 24.21
C GLY A 575 -40.56 23.06 25.19
N GLN A 576 -40.24 22.75 26.45
CA GLN A 576 -39.64 23.70 27.38
C GLN A 576 -38.13 23.45 27.41
N ARG A 577 -37.35 24.52 27.22
CA ARG A 577 -35.91 24.54 27.53
C ARG A 577 -35.75 24.73 29.04
N CYS A 578 -34.95 23.89 29.68
CA CYS A 578 -34.31 24.22 30.94
C CYS A 578 -32.90 24.70 30.64
N GLU A 579 -32.58 25.89 31.11
CA GLU A 579 -31.21 26.42 31.24
C GLU A 579 -30.53 25.69 32.40
N ASP A 580 -29.46 24.95 32.10
CA ASP A 580 -28.09 25.15 32.61
C ASP A 580 -27.18 23.99 32.17
#